data_AF-A0AAW7BXY7-F1
#
_entry.id   AF-A0AAW7BXY7-F1
#
_cell.length_a   1.000
_cell.length_b   1.000
_cell.length_c   1.000
_cell.angle_alpha   90.00
_cell.angle_beta   90.00
_cell.angle_gamma   90.00
#
_symmetry.space_group_name_H-M   'P 1'
#
loop_
_entity.id
_entity.type
_entity.pdbx_description
1 polymer ?
#
loop_
_entity_poly.entity_id
_entity_poly.type
_entity_poly.pdbx_seq_one_letter_code
_entity_poly.pdbx_strand_id
1 'polypeptide(L)' 'MRTLLAVTVTAFLLAGCSSPAQRMSTCLAQGVSRDACYMAEQNRQTAITAAAEKQALENARNQ' A
#
# COMPACT_ATOMS: atom_id res chain seq x y z
N MET A 1 7.24 -30.93 5.98
CA MET A 1 5.95 -30.21 5.77
C MET A 1 5.85 -28.93 6.60
N ARG A 2 6.08 -28.95 7.92
CA ARG A 2 6.04 -27.74 8.78
C ARG A 2 6.91 -26.57 8.29
N THR A 3 8.14 -26.85 7.84
CA THR A 3 9.07 -25.83 7.34
C THR A 3 8.64 -25.24 6.00
N LEU A 4 8.09 -26.04 5.09
CA LEU A 4 7.53 -25.56 3.81
C LEU A 4 6.32 -24.65 4.03
N LEU A 5 5.50 -24.96 5.03
CA LEU A 5 4.33 -24.16 5.41
C LEU A 5 4.75 -22.81 6.03
N ALA A 6 5.81 -22.81 6.84
CA ALA A 6 6.38 -21.57 7.37
C ALA A 6 6.94 -20.67 6.26
N VAL A 7 7.72 -21.24 5.32
CA VAL A 7 8.34 -20.48 4.21
C VAL A 7 7.31 -19.84 3.29
N THR A 8 6.22 -20.55 2.98
CA THR A 8 5.15 -20.02 2.13
C THR A 8 4.43 -18.85 2.77
N VAL A 9 4.08 -18.93 4.07
CA VAL A 9 3.43 -17.84 4.80
C VAL A 9 4.29 -16.57 4.81
N THR A 10 5.59 -16.69 5.06
CA THR A 10 6.48 -15.52 5.08
C THR A 10 6.59 -14.86 3.71
N ALA A 11 6.66 -15.64 2.62
CA ALA A 11 6.71 -15.11 1.26
C ALA A 11 5.45 -14.29 0.90
N PHE A 12 4.26 -14.73 1.35
CA PHE A 12 3.02 -13.99 1.13
C PHE A 12 2.97 -12.65 1.89
N LEU A 13 3.53 -12.58 3.10
CA LEU A 13 3.59 -11.33 3.87
C LEU A 13 4.44 -10.25 3.20
N LEU A 14 5.51 -10.64 2.49
CA LEU A 14 6.39 -9.70 1.80
C LEU A 14 5.80 -9.16 0.48
N ALA A 15 4.83 -9.87 -0.12
CA ALA A 15 4.18 -9.43 -1.37
C ALA A 15 3.34 -8.14 -1.19
N GLY A 16 3.02 -7.75 0.04
CA GLY A 16 2.28 -6.51 0.33
C GLY A 16 3.11 -5.22 0.23
N CYS A 17 4.43 -5.31 0.19
CA CYS A 17 5.30 -4.14 0.21
C CYS A 17 5.63 -3.68 -1.23
N SER A 18 4.71 -2.96 -1.87
CA SER A 18 5.01 -2.31 -3.16
C SER A 18 5.66 -0.94 -2.94
N SER A 19 6.71 -0.64 -3.72
CA SER A 19 7.31 0.69 -3.74
C SER A 19 6.47 1.65 -4.61
N PRO A 20 6.57 2.98 -4.39
CA PRO A 20 5.89 3.96 -5.26
C PRO A 20 6.27 3.80 -6.74
N ALA A 21 7.54 3.50 -7.00
CA ALA A 21 8.04 3.27 -8.36
C ALA A 21 7.38 2.04 -9.02
N GLN A 22 7.18 0.96 -8.26
CA GLN A 22 6.54 -0.25 -8.77
C GLN A 22 5.03 -0.07 -9.00
N ARG A 23 4.35 0.73 -8.17
CA ARG A 23 2.95 1.11 -8.41
C ARG A 23 2.80 1.98 -9.66
N MET A 24 3.69 2.95 -9.83
CA MET A 24 3.72 3.79 -11.02
C MET A 24 3.97 2.96 -12.28
N SER A 25 4.96 2.06 -12.27
CA SER A 25 5.24 1.20 -13.43
C SER A 25 4.06 0.27 -13.76
N THR A 26 3.40 -0.29 -12.75
CA THR A 26 2.22 -1.14 -12.93
C THR A 26 1.05 -0.35 -13.52
N CYS A 27 0.81 0.87 -13.04
CA CYS A 27 -0.25 1.74 -13.57
C CYS A 27 0.02 2.13 -15.04
N LEU A 28 1.26 2.50 -15.36
CA LEU A 28 1.66 2.80 -16.74
C LEU A 28 1.56 1.57 -17.66
N ALA A 29 1.91 0.39 -17.16
CA ALA A 29 1.81 -0.87 -17.90
C ALA A 29 0.36 -1.26 -18.25
N GLN A 30 -0.63 -0.71 -17.55
CA GLN A 30 -2.05 -0.85 -17.87
C GLN A 30 -2.50 0.09 -19.01
N GLY A 31 -1.60 0.89 -19.58
CA GLY A 31 -1.92 1.88 -20.61
C GLY A 31 -2.53 3.17 -20.07
N VAL A 32 -2.48 3.39 -18.75
CA VAL A 32 -2.95 4.62 -18.10
C VAL A 32 -1.93 5.73 -18.33
N SER A 33 -2.41 6.97 -18.55
CA SER A 33 -1.52 8.11 -18.71
C SER A 33 -0.72 8.40 -17.44
N ARG A 34 0.49 8.96 -17.61
CA ARG A 34 1.36 9.33 -16.48
C ARG A 34 0.66 10.24 -15.48
N ASP A 35 -0.11 11.21 -15.96
CA ASP A 35 -0.81 12.16 -15.08
C ASP A 35 -1.91 11.48 -14.26
N ALA A 36 -2.68 10.58 -14.88
CA ALA A 36 -3.70 9.81 -14.18
C ALA A 36 -3.07 8.88 -13.12
N CYS A 37 -1.95 8.22 -13.45
CA CYS A 37 -1.21 7.43 -12.47
C CYS A 37 -0.64 8.28 -11.33
N TYR A 38 -0.16 9.49 -11.63
CA TYR A 38 0.37 10.41 -10.63
C TYR A 38 -0.73 10.90 -9.68
N MET A 39 -1.89 11.27 -10.21
CA MET A 39 -3.06 11.65 -9.41
C MET A 39 -3.58 10.48 -8.57
N ALA A 40 -3.59 9.26 -9.11
CA ALA A 40 -3.98 8.07 -8.35
C ALA A 40 -3.05 7.82 -7.16
N GLU A 41 -1.73 7.94 -7.34
CA GLU A 41 -0.77 7.74 -6.24
C GLU A 41 -0.86 8.89 -5.21
N GLN A 42 -1.09 10.13 -5.63
CA GLN A 42 -1.37 11.23 -4.70
C GLN A 42 -2.62 10.96 -3.86
N ASN A 43 -3.74 10.58 -4.50
CA ASN A 43 -4.97 10.24 -3.81
C ASN A 43 -4.78 9.10 -2.80
N ARG A 44 -3.99 8.08 -3.17
CA ARG A 44 -3.62 6.99 -2.28
C ARG A 44 -2.87 7.51 -1.05
N GLN A 45 -1.90 8.39 -1.23
CA GLN A 45 -1.12 8.95 -0.13
C GLN A 45 -2.01 9.77 0.81
N THR A 46 -2.89 10.61 0.26
CA THR A 46 -3.89 11.37 1.04
C THR A 46 -4.84 10.46 1.81
N ALA A 47 -5.28 9.35 1.21
CA ALA A 47 -6.15 8.39 1.90
C ALA A 47 -5.43 7.71 3.07
N ILE A 48 -4.16 7.37 2.91
CA ILE A 48 -3.34 6.77 3.98
C ILE A 48 -3.14 7.76 5.13
N THR A 49 -2.82 9.02 4.83
CA THR A 49 -2.63 10.04 5.87
C THR A 49 -3.94 10.31 6.60
N ALA A 50 -5.06 10.45 5.89
CA ALA A 50 -6.37 10.65 6.51
C ALA A 50 -6.78 9.47 7.40
N ALA A 51 -6.50 8.23 6.98
CA ALA A 51 -6.75 7.05 7.81
C ALA A 51 -5.87 7.03 9.06
N ALA A 52 -4.59 7.40 8.93
CA ALA A 52 -3.67 7.49 10.05
C ALA A 52 -4.07 8.59 11.05
N GLU A 53 -4.47 9.77 10.56
CA GLU A 53 -4.99 10.88 11.38
C GLU A 53 -6.25 10.48 12.13
N LYS A 54 -7.19 9.81 11.46
CA LYS A 54 -8.41 9.29 12.09
C LYS A 54 -8.06 8.31 13.22
N GLN A 55 -7.16 7.37 12.97
CA GLN A 55 -6.72 6.41 13.98
C GLN A 55 -6.02 7.10 15.15
N ALA A 56 -5.19 8.12 14.88
CA ALA A 56 -4.52 8.90 15.91
C ALA A 56 -5.55 9.65 16.80
N LEU A 57 -6.60 10.22 16.20
CA LEU A 57 -7.67 10.88 16.94
C LEU A 57 -8.49 9.90 17.79
N GLU A 58 -8.82 8.72 17.24
CA GLU A 58 -9.52 7.67 17.99
C GLU A 58 -8.69 7.14 19.16
N ASN A 59 -7.38 6.99 18.97
CA ASN A 59 -6.45 6.59 20.03
C ASN A 59 -6.33 7.68 21.11
N ALA A 60 -6.24 8.95 20.71
CA ALA A 60 -6.17 10.09 21.63
C ALA A 60 -7.46 10.28 22.43
N ARG A 61 -8.63 10.01 21.83
CA ARG A 61 -9.93 10.03 22.52
C ARG A 61 -10.03 8.96 23.61
N ASN A 62 -9.36 7.83 23.42
CA ASN A 62 -9.37 6.70 24.35
C ASN A 62 -8.22 6.76 25.39
N GLN A 63 -7.48 7.88 25.43
CA GLN A 63 -6.45 8.18 26.42
C GLN A 63 -7.03 8.98 27.59
#